data_AF-F3CF14-F1
#
_entry.id   AF-F3CF14-F1
#
_cell.length_a   1.000
_cell.length_b   1.000
_cell.length_c   1.000
_cell.angle_alpha   90.00
_cell.angle_beta   90.00
_cell.angle_gamma   90.00
#
_symmetry.space_group_name_H-M   'P 1'
#
loop_
_entity.id
_entity.type
_entity.pdbx_description
1 polymer ?
#
loop_
_entity_poly.entity_id
_entity_poly.type
_entity_poly.pdbx_seq_one_letter_code
_entity_poly.pdbx_strand_id
1 'polypeptide(L)'
;MQAANPRRGYILGLSAYTIWGLFPIYFKAISAVPAIEIIIHRVLWSALFGSIVLMFWKHPGWWRDLRNNPQRLAVLALSGTLIAANWIVYVWAVNNGRMLEASLGYYINPLVNVLLGMLLL
;
A
#
# COMPACT_ATOMS: atom_id res chain seq x y z
N MET A 1 13.84 -26.60 -0.57
CA MET A 1 12.76 -25.59 -0.48
C MET A 1 11.83 -26.01 0.64
N GLN A 2 11.66 -25.20 1.69
CA GLN A 2 10.69 -25.51 2.76
C GLN A 2 9.29 -25.54 2.15
N ALA A 3 8.58 -26.66 2.27
CA ALA A 3 7.19 -26.75 1.84
C ALA A 3 6.38 -25.64 2.52
N ALA A 4 5.68 -24.83 1.73
CA ALA A 4 4.86 -23.75 2.24
C ALA A 4 3.84 -24.34 3.24
N ASN A 5 3.82 -23.81 4.47
CA ASN A 5 2.88 -24.26 5.50
C ASN A 5 1.56 -23.51 5.32
N PRO A 6 0.52 -24.14 4.75
CA PRO A 6 -0.73 -23.45 4.40
C PRO A 6 -1.43 -22.88 5.64
N ARG A 7 -1.35 -23.57 6.78
CA ARG A 7 -1.92 -23.11 8.05
C ARG A 7 -1.29 -21.79 8.51
N ARG A 8 0.03 -21.66 8.40
CA ARG A 8 0.73 -20.41 8.70
C ARG A 8 0.33 -19.29 7.73
N GLY A 9 0.18 -19.64 6.44
CA GLY A 9 -0.32 -18.71 5.42
C GLY A 9 -1.71 -18.17 5.74
N TYR A 10 -2.65 -19.04 6.13
CA TYR A 10 -4.00 -18.62 6.51
C TYR A 10 -4.01 -17.70 7.73
N ILE A 11 -3.22 -18.01 8.76
CA ILE A 11 -3.13 -17.15 9.95
C ILE A 11 -2.57 -15.77 9.59
N LEU A 12 -1.50 -15.71 8.79
CA LEU A 12 -0.93 -14.45 8.34
C LEU A 12 -1.92 -13.64 7.50
N GLY A 13 -2.59 -14.28 6.54
CA GLY A 13 -3.61 -13.64 5.71
C GLY A 13 -4.77 -13.08 6.55
N LEU A 14 -5.34 -13.91 7.43
CA LEU A 14 -6.44 -13.50 8.31
C LEU A 14 -6.03 -12.30 9.17
N SER A 15 -4.87 -12.38 9.83
CA SER A 15 -4.38 -11.29 10.67
C SER A 15 -4.16 -9.99 9.88
N ALA A 16 -3.57 -10.07 8.68
CA ALA A 16 -3.37 -8.92 7.82
C ALA A 16 -4.70 -8.28 7.39
N TYR A 17 -5.67 -9.08 6.93
CA TYR A 17 -6.98 -8.57 6.51
C TYR A 17 -7.79 -8.02 7.68
N THR A 18 -7.71 -8.61 8.87
CA THR A 18 -8.34 -8.06 10.08
C THR A 18 -7.75 -6.70 10.43
N ILE A 19 -6.42 -6.58 10.47
CA ILE A 19 -5.76 -5.29 10.73
C ILE A 19 -6.19 -4.25 9.69
N TRP A 20 -6.22 -4.64 8.42
CA TRP A 20 -6.62 -3.75 7.34
C TRP A 20 -8.08 -3.29 7.45
N GLY A 21 -8.98 -4.20 7.82
CA GLY A 21 -10.41 -3.91 8.05
C GLY A 21 -10.68 -2.95 9.21
N LEU A 22 -9.74 -2.81 10.15
CA LEU A 22 -9.84 -1.87 11.27
C LEU A 22 -9.38 -0.44 10.91
N PHE A 23 -8.63 -0.26 9.83
CA PHE A 23 -8.13 1.06 9.43
C PHE A 23 -9.20 2.14 9.20
N PRO A 24 -10.35 1.86 8.57
CA PRO A 24 -11.42 2.85 8.44
C PRO A 24 -11.87 3.42 9.79
N ILE A 25 -11.93 2.58 10.83
CA ILE A 25 -12.33 3.00 12.19
C ILE A 25 -11.29 3.99 12.74
N TYR A 26 -10.01 3.66 12.58
CA TYR A 26 -8.91 4.55 12.96
C TYR A 26 -8.97 5.90 12.21
N PHE A 27 -9.12 5.88 10.88
CA PHE A 27 -9.20 7.12 10.10
C PHE A 27 -10.43 7.96 10.45
N LYS A 28 -11.56 7.32 10.76
CA LYS A 28 -12.74 8.03 11.25
C LYS A 28 -12.48 8.68 12.62
N ALA A 29 -11.73 8.04 13.51
CA ALA A 29 -11.36 8.62 14.81
C ALA A 29 -10.46 9.87 14.67
N ILE A 30 -9.64 9.93 13.62
CA ILE A 30 -8.76 11.08 13.34
C ILE A 30 -9.27 11.94 12.17
N SER A 31 -10.57 11.92 11.87
CA SER A 31 -11.12 12.58 10.68
C SER A 31 -10.96 14.11 10.67
N ALA A 32 -10.60 14.71 11.81
CA ALA A 32 -10.23 16.12 11.90
C ALA A 32 -8.91 16.45 11.18
N VAL A 33 -8.03 15.46 10.99
CA VAL A 33 -6.75 15.65 10.30
C VAL A 33 -6.96 15.49 8.78
N PRO A 34 -6.46 16.42 7.96
CA PRO A 34 -6.54 16.32 6.50
C PRO A 34 -5.91 15.02 5.97
N ALA A 35 -6.56 14.41 4.98
CA ALA A 35 -6.09 13.16 4.37
C ALA A 35 -4.65 13.25 3.85
N ILE A 36 -4.27 14.41 3.28
CA ILE A 36 -2.92 14.64 2.78
C ILE A 36 -1.86 14.58 3.89
N GLU A 37 -2.13 15.14 5.06
CA GLU A 37 -1.21 15.12 6.20
C GLU A 37 -1.01 13.70 6.72
N ILE A 38 -2.09 12.92 6.80
CA ILE A 38 -2.04 11.50 7.19
C ILE A 38 -1.11 10.73 6.23
N ILE A 39 -1.24 10.95 4.92
CA ILE A 39 -0.42 10.26 3.92
C ILE A 39 1.03 10.74 3.95
N ILE A 40 1.31 12.03 4.14
CA ILE A 40 2.68 12.55 4.30
C ILE A 40 3.39 11.86 5.47
N HIS A 41 2.76 11.84 6.66
CA HIS A 41 3.33 11.18 7.82
C HIS A 41 3.55 9.69 7.55
N ARG A 42 2.59 9.02 6.90
CA ARG A 42 2.73 7.61 6.55
C ARG A 42 3.91 7.35 5.62
N VAL A 43 4.11 8.18 4.60
CA VAL A 43 5.23 8.06 3.65
C VAL A 43 6.56 8.28 4.36
N LEU A 44 6.67 9.32 5.19
CA LEU A 44 7.90 9.62 5.95
C LEU A 44 8.26 8.48 6.90
N TRP A 45 7.31 7.98 7.69
CA TRP A 45 7.57 6.87 8.61
C TRP A 45 7.87 5.55 7.89
N SER A 46 7.21 5.28 6.76
CA SER A 46 7.51 4.09 5.95
C SER A 46 8.89 4.17 5.30
N ALA A 47 9.30 5.34 4.81
CA ALA A 47 10.63 5.56 4.25
C ALA A 47 11.72 5.44 5.34
N LEU A 48 11.50 6.02 6.52
CA LEU A 48 12.41 5.89 7.65
C LEU A 48 12.53 4.43 8.09
N PHE A 49 11.42 3.77 8.39
CA PHE A 49 11.43 2.37 8.81
C PHE A 49 12.03 1.46 7.74
N GLY A 50 11.64 1.63 6.48
CA GLY A 50 12.18 0.87 5.35
C GLY A 50 13.68 1.05 5.17
N SER A 51 14.20 2.28 5.28
CA SER A 51 15.65 2.53 5.17
C SER A 51 16.44 1.92 6.33
N ILE A 52 15.91 1.98 7.55
CA ILE A 52 16.48 1.30 8.72
C ILE A 52 16.52 -0.21 8.48
N VAL A 53 15.42 -0.81 8.05
CA VAL A 53 15.36 -2.25 7.74
C VAL A 53 16.36 -2.63 6.65
N LEU A 54 16.45 -1.87 5.56
CA LEU A 54 17.39 -2.10 4.47
C LEU A 54 18.86 -1.98 4.90
N MET A 55 19.15 -1.17 5.92
CA MET A 55 20.50 -1.04 6.48
C MET A 55 20.96 -2.34 7.17
N PHE A 56 20.04 -3.03 7.85
CA PHE A 56 20.33 -4.28 8.55
C PHE A 56 20.13 -5.53 7.67
N TRP A 57 19.38 -5.42 6.58
CA TRP A 57 19.13 -6.54 5.67
C TRP A 57 20.29 -6.74 4.69
N LYS A 58 20.44 -7.97 4.16
CA LYS A 58 21.59 -8.49 3.40
C LYS A 58 21.78 -7.87 1.98
N HIS A 59 21.59 -6.57 1.81
CA HIS A 59 21.80 -5.90 0.53
C HIS A 59 22.46 -4.52 0.66
N PRO A 60 23.71 -4.44 1.15
CA PRO A 60 24.41 -3.17 1.44
C PRO A 60 24.66 -2.27 0.21
N GLY A 61 24.47 -2.79 -1.01
CA GLY A 61 24.60 -2.03 -2.27
C GLY A 61 23.32 -1.34 -2.75
N TRP A 62 22.18 -1.51 -2.07
CA TRP A 62 20.85 -1.13 -2.58
C TRP A 62 20.75 0.33 -3.03
N TRP A 63 21.39 1.25 -2.32
CA TRP A 63 21.37 2.68 -2.64
C TRP A 63 22.14 3.00 -3.92
N ARG A 64 23.30 2.35 -4.10
CA ARG A 64 24.14 2.52 -5.29
C ARG A 64 23.48 1.90 -6.51
N ASP A 65 22.85 0.74 -6.35
CA ASP A 65 22.07 0.10 -7.42
C ASP A 65 20.86 0.94 -7.83
N LEU A 66 20.17 1.56 -6.87
CA LEU A 66 19.06 2.47 -7.17
C LEU A 66 19.53 3.71 -7.93
N ARG A 67 20.63 4.33 -7.48
CA ARG A 67 21.18 5.55 -8.10
C ARG A 67 21.69 5.31 -9.52
N ASN A 68 22.25 4.14 -9.79
CA ASN A 68 22.80 3.79 -11.10
C ASN A 68 21.72 3.39 -12.13
N ASN A 69 20.46 3.23 -11.70
CA ASN A 69 19.35 2.80 -12.56
C ASN A 69 18.21 3.85 -12.57
N PRO A 70 18.34 4.95 -13.34
CA PRO A 70 17.36 6.04 -13.34
C PRO A 70 15.97 5.58 -13.78
N GLN A 71 15.87 4.61 -14.69
CA GLN A 71 14.60 4.01 -15.10
C GLN A 71 13.90 3.31 -13.93
N ARG A 72 14.65 2.57 -13.10
CA ARG A 72 14.08 1.91 -11.91
C ARG A 72 13.57 2.93 -10.90
N LEU A 73 14.31 4.01 -10.71
CA LEU A 73 13.88 5.11 -9.83
C LEU A 73 12.61 5.79 -10.36
N ALA A 74 12.52 6.04 -11.67
CA ALA A 74 11.32 6.62 -12.28
C ALA A 74 10.08 5.72 -12.11
N VAL A 75 10.23 4.40 -12.33
CA VAL A 75 9.14 3.43 -12.11
C VAL A 75 8.71 3.42 -10.64
N LEU A 76 9.67 3.37 -9.71
CA LEU A 76 9.34 3.39 -8.27
C LEU A 76 8.68 4.70 -7.83
N ALA A 77 9.12 5.84 -8.36
CA ALA A 77 8.51 7.14 -8.08
C ALA A 77 7.07 7.21 -8.62
N LEU A 78 6.84 6.72 -9.84
CA LEU A 78 5.50 6.64 -10.42
C LEU A 78 4.60 5.71 -9.62
N SER A 79 5.06 4.47 -9.33
CA SER A 79 4.31 3.52 -8.51
C SER A 79 4.01 4.07 -7.12
N GLY A 80 4.98 4.70 -6.46
CA GLY A 80 4.79 5.33 -5.16
C GLY A 80 3.76 6.45 -5.20
N THR A 81 3.79 7.27 -6.25
CA THR A 81 2.82 8.36 -6.45
C THR A 81 1.40 7.82 -6.67
N LEU A 82 1.25 6.78 -7.49
CA LEU A 82 -0.04 6.12 -7.73
C LEU A 82 -0.60 5.49 -6.44
N ILE A 83 0.26 4.85 -5.65
CA ILE A 83 -0.11 4.30 -4.34
C ILE A 83 -0.53 5.44 -3.38
N ALA A 84 0.21 6.54 -3.35
CA ALA A 84 -0.13 7.70 -2.51
C ALA A 84 -1.48 8.31 -2.92
N ALA A 85 -1.72 8.50 -4.22
CA ALA A 85 -2.99 8.99 -4.74
C ALA A 85 -4.15 8.06 -4.36
N ASN A 86 -3.96 6.73 -4.50
CA ASN A 86 -4.95 5.75 -4.09
C ASN A 86 -5.29 5.88 -2.60
N TRP A 87 -4.28 6.01 -1.74
CA TRP A 87 -4.46 6.17 -0.30
C TRP A 87 -5.13 7.49 0.07
N ILE A 88 -4.80 8.60 -0.60
CA ILE A 88 -5.45 9.90 -0.38
C ILE A 88 -6.94 9.79 -0.69
N VAL A 89 -7.31 9.20 -1.84
CA VAL A 89 -8.72 9.01 -2.24
C VAL A 89 -9.45 8.16 -1.21
N TYR A 90 -8.82 7.09 -0.71
CA TYR A 90 -9.41 6.23 0.31
C TYR A 90 -9.66 6.95 1.63
N VAL A 91 -8.65 7.63 2.20
CA VAL A 91 -8.79 8.35 3.48
C VAL A 91 -9.79 9.50 3.33
N TRP A 92 -9.76 10.21 2.20
CA TRP A 92 -10.75 11.25 1.90
C TRP A 92 -12.17 10.67 1.86
N ALA A 93 -12.39 9.53 1.22
CA ALA A 93 -13.70 8.89 1.16
C ALA A 93 -14.18 8.48 2.57
N VAL A 94 -13.31 7.90 3.41
CA VAL A 94 -13.65 7.55 4.79
C VAL A 94 -14.03 8.78 5.62
N ASN A 95 -13.25 9.86 5.53
CA ASN A 95 -13.50 11.09 6.28
C ASN A 95 -14.85 11.72 5.88
N ASN A 96 -15.20 11.68 4.59
CA ASN A 96 -16.47 12.21 4.06
C ASN A 96 -17.66 11.23 4.14
N GLY A 97 -17.54 10.10 4.86
CA GLY A 97 -18.63 9.14 5.01
C GLY A 97 -18.93 8.27 3.77
N ARG A 98 -18.08 8.36 2.75
CA ARG A 98 -18.13 7.61 1.47
C ARG A 98 -17.43 6.25 1.55
N MET A 99 -17.41 5.64 2.74
CA MET A 99 -16.68 4.40 3.00
C MET A 99 -17.25 3.20 2.22
N LEU A 100 -18.58 3.15 2.04
CA LEU A 100 -19.24 2.11 1.25
C LEU A 100 -18.82 2.19 -0.23
N GLU A 101 -18.80 3.39 -0.80
CA GLU A 101 -18.40 3.61 -2.20
C GLU A 101 -16.92 3.28 -2.41
N ALA A 102 -16.05 3.62 -1.45
CA ALA A 102 -14.64 3.23 -1.49
C ALA A 102 -14.48 1.70 -1.47
N SER A 103 -15.22 1.01 -0.60
CA SER A 103 -15.21 -0.46 -0.50
C SER A 103 -15.71 -1.13 -1.79
N LEU A 104 -16.78 -0.60 -2.39
CA LEU A 104 -17.28 -1.05 -3.69
C LEU A 104 -16.23 -0.90 -4.78
N GLY A 105 -15.52 0.23 -4.82
CA GLY A 105 -14.40 0.43 -5.74
C GLY A 105 -13.31 -0.65 -5.60
N TYR A 106 -12.97 -1.05 -4.38
CA TYR A 106 -12.02 -2.14 -4.14
C TYR A 106 -12.55 -3.51 -4.60
N TYR A 107 -13.86 -3.77 -4.46
CA TYR A 107 -14.47 -5.01 -4.98
C TYR A 107 -14.56 -5.06 -6.51
N ILE A 108 -14.64 -3.90 -7.18
CA ILE A 108 -14.65 -3.81 -8.64
C ILE A 108 -13.23 -4.01 -9.22
N ASN A 109 -12.17 -3.65 -8.49
CA ASN A 109 -10.79 -3.69 -8.97
C ASN A 109 -10.36 -5.06 -9.56
N PRO A 110 -10.65 -6.21 -8.93
CA PRO A 110 -10.37 -7.52 -9.53
C PRO A 110 -11.08 -7.75 -10.87
N LEU A 111 -12.33 -7.32 -11.02
CA LEU A 111 -13.08 -7.47 -12.28
C LEU A 111 -12.45 -6.62 -13.40
N VAL A 112 -12.01 -5.40 -13.07
CA VAL A 112 -11.30 -4.53 -14.01
C VAL A 112 -9.96 -5.16 -14.43
N ASN A 113 -9.22 -5.75 -13.48
CA ASN A 113 -7.96 -6.43 -13.80
C ASN A 113 -8.19 -7.65 -14.71
N VAL A 114 -9.24 -8.43 -14.48
CA VAL A 114 -9.62 -9.54 -15.37
C VAL A 114 -9.97 -9.03 -16.77
N LEU A 115 -10.78 -7.96 -16.86
CA LEU A 115 -11.15 -7.35 -18.13
C LEU A 115 -9.94 -6.83 -18.91
N LEU A 116 -9.03 -6.09 -18.24
CA LEU A 116 -7.81 -5.59 -18.86
C LEU A 116 -6.89 -6.74 -19.29
N GLY A 117 -6.81 -7.79 -18.48
CA GLY A 117 -6.12 -9.02 -18.83
C GLY A 117 -6.67 -9.63 -20.12
N MET A 118 -8.00 -9.75 -20.26
CA MET A 118 -8.63 -10.27 -21.47
C MET A 118 -8.46 -9.39 -22.72
N LEU A 119 -8.31 -8.07 -22.56
CA LEU A 119 -8.21 -7.14 -23.68
C LEU A 119 -6.78 -6.93 -24.17
N LEU A 120 -5.79 -7.03 -23.27
CA LEU A 120 -4.40 -6.69 -23.54
C LEU A 120 -3.48 -7.92 -23.62
N LEU A 121 -3.89 -9.08 -23.09
CA LEU A 121 -3.17 -10.36 -23.10
C LEU A 121 -3.96 -11.41 -23.88
#